data_AF-A0A2N7XKD7-F1
#
_entry.id   AF-A0A2N7XKD7-F1
#
_cell.length_a   1.000
_cell.length_b   1.000
_cell.length_c   1.000
_cell.angle_alpha   90.00
_cell.angle_beta   90.00
_cell.angle_gamma   90.00
#
_symmetry.space_group_name_H-M   'P 1'
#
loop_
_entity.id
_entity.type
_entity.pdbx_description
1 polymer ?
#
loop_
_entity_poly.entity_id
_entity_poly.type
_entity_poly.pdbx_seq_one_letter_code
_entity_poly.pdbx_strand_id
1 'polypeptide(L)'
;MNNLQDEVIAFLSRPSSYGTSNQPVERIETHGSVIFLHADRAYKLKRAVAFAELDFLSLQNRKNACQAELLLNRRTAPTLYLSLCSINRQANGQLALNGCGQAVDWLVVMRRFAQDRLFDRMAVEGHLTEPIIEQLGAEIARFHASAQITPAFGRTKNLHEEIEKNHREMSRYPSILDIATVTAIAHSSRTQLQSLSAGLEARRRAGLVRRCHGDMRLANICLLDGQPTLFDGIEFSERLACIDVLYDLAFVLMDLQHHGLNRLGARLLSSYINHCVWEEDCKPLAFFLSLRAATRCFSLASAALRHADPAKRYEKKEKAVQLMHQALNYLHGENPLLSHLALIETSSYT
;
A
#
# COMPACT_ATOMS: atom_id res chain seq x y z
N MET A 1 -15.55 19.85 24.34
CA MET A 1 -14.30 19.30 24.88
C MET A 1 -13.41 18.98 23.69
N ASN A 2 -12.33 19.73 23.46
CA ASN A 2 -11.35 19.34 22.45
C ASN A 2 -10.73 18.00 22.88
N ASN A 3 -10.70 17.03 21.97
CA ASN A 3 -9.99 15.79 22.20
C ASN A 3 -8.50 16.12 22.35
N LEU A 4 -7.76 15.43 23.23
CA LEU A 4 -6.31 15.63 23.41
C LEU A 4 -5.56 15.61 22.06
N GLN A 5 -6.03 14.80 21.11
CA GLN A 5 -5.46 14.74 19.77
C GLN A 5 -5.73 16.00 18.92
N ASP A 6 -6.84 16.71 19.14
CA ASP A 6 -7.11 17.98 18.44
C ASP A 6 -6.11 19.06 18.86
N GLU A 7 -5.73 19.09 20.14
CA GLU A 7 -4.69 19.99 20.64
C GLU A 7 -3.33 19.66 20.04
N VAL A 8 -2.99 18.37 19.94
CA VAL A 8 -1.77 17.89 19.28
C VAL A 8 -1.75 18.29 17.80
N ILE A 9 -2.85 18.09 17.07
CA ILE A 9 -2.98 18.49 15.66
C ILE A 9 -2.83 20.01 15.51
N ALA A 10 -3.46 20.78 16.40
CA ALA A 10 -3.36 22.24 16.40
C ALA A 10 -1.93 22.72 16.69
N PHE A 11 -1.22 22.06 17.60
CA PHE A 11 0.20 22.29 17.85
C PHE A 11 1.03 21.98 16.59
N LEU A 12 0.90 20.80 16.00
CA LEU A 12 1.69 20.40 14.83
C LEU A 12 1.39 21.23 13.57
N SER A 13 0.23 21.90 13.51
CA SER A 13 -0.13 22.78 12.38
C SER A 13 0.55 24.15 12.42
N ARG A 14 1.28 24.49 13.50
CA ARG A 14 1.96 25.79 13.66
C ARG A 14 3.44 25.68 13.26
N PRO A 15 3.99 26.60 12.45
CA PRO A 15 5.43 26.63 12.14
C PRO A 15 6.33 26.69 13.39
N SER A 16 5.92 27.46 14.40
CA SER A 16 6.68 27.63 15.65
C SER A 16 6.87 26.34 16.46
N SER A 17 6.10 25.29 16.17
CA SER A 17 6.24 23.99 16.83
C SER A 17 7.49 23.23 16.41
N TYR A 18 8.12 23.64 15.30
CA TYR A 18 9.30 23.00 14.72
C TYR A 18 10.59 23.84 14.90
N GLY A 19 10.60 24.78 15.84
CA GLY A 19 11.73 25.67 16.12
C GLY A 19 11.57 27.04 15.47
N THR A 20 12.68 27.61 14.97
CA THR A 20 12.74 29.01 14.50
C THR A 20 12.41 29.20 13.02
N SER A 21 12.06 28.14 12.30
CA SER A 21 11.68 28.22 10.88
C SER A 21 10.25 28.74 10.72
N ASN A 22 10.09 29.85 9.98
CA ASN A 22 8.79 30.42 9.63
C ASN A 22 8.16 29.80 8.36
N GLN A 23 8.67 28.65 7.89
CA GLN A 23 8.10 27.99 6.73
C GLN A 23 6.69 27.43 7.02
N PRO A 24 5.76 27.48 6.07
CA PRO A 24 4.41 26.98 6.28
C PRO A 24 4.41 25.48 6.54
N VAL A 25 3.41 25.03 7.29
CA VAL A 25 3.15 23.61 7.52
C VAL A 25 2.03 23.18 6.59
N GLU A 26 2.32 22.24 5.70
CA GLU A 26 1.31 21.60 4.86
C GLU A 26 0.77 20.37 5.59
N ARG A 27 -0.55 20.15 5.52
CA ARG A 27 -1.21 19.02 6.18
C ARG A 27 -1.81 18.07 5.15
N ILE A 28 -1.43 16.80 5.25
CA ILE A 28 -2.02 15.71 4.46
C ILE A 28 -2.76 14.77 5.41
N GLU A 29 -4.00 14.44 5.08
CA GLU A 29 -4.85 13.59 5.89
C GLU A 29 -5.11 12.26 5.20
N THR A 30 -4.92 11.17 5.95
CA THR A 30 -5.32 9.82 5.56
C THR A 30 -6.34 9.27 6.56
N HIS A 31 -6.90 8.09 6.28
CA HIS A 31 -7.85 7.43 7.18
C HIS A 31 -7.24 7.09 8.55
N GLY A 32 -5.94 6.75 8.59
CA GLY A 32 -5.26 6.32 9.82
C GLY A 32 -4.21 7.31 10.35
N SER A 33 -3.91 8.38 9.63
CA SER A 33 -2.83 9.31 10.02
C SER A 33 -3.08 10.75 9.56
N VAL A 34 -2.35 11.66 10.18
CA VAL A 34 -2.19 13.06 9.74
C VAL A 34 -0.69 13.30 9.55
N ILE A 35 -0.30 13.79 8.38
CA ILE A 35 1.09 14.08 8.05
C ILE A 35 1.26 15.59 7.98
N PHE A 36 2.26 16.11 8.68
CA PHE A 36 2.64 17.52 8.66
C PHE A 36 3.97 17.67 7.93
N LEU A 37 3.98 18.40 6.82
CA LEU A 37 5.18 18.68 6.04
C LEU A 37 5.71 20.06 6.43
N HIS A 38 6.96 20.11 6.91
CA HIS A 38 7.62 21.35 7.28
C HIS A 38 9.10 21.26 6.92
N ALA A 39 9.60 22.25 6.16
CA ALA A 39 10.93 22.23 5.58
C ALA A 39 11.22 20.91 4.84
N ASP A 40 12.31 20.25 5.19
CA ASP A 40 12.80 18.98 4.64
C ASP A 40 12.25 17.75 5.37
N ARG A 41 11.27 17.92 6.28
CA ARG A 41 10.73 16.85 7.12
C ARG A 41 9.23 16.65 6.92
N ALA A 42 8.80 15.41 7.15
CA ALA A 42 7.42 15.00 7.29
C ALA A 42 7.22 14.35 8.67
N TYR A 43 6.19 14.76 9.39
CA TYR A 43 5.86 14.28 10.72
C TYR A 43 4.52 13.55 10.66
N LYS A 44 4.54 12.22 10.77
CA LYS A 44 3.36 11.37 10.68
C LYS A 44 2.81 11.06 12.07
N LEU A 45 1.63 11.59 12.37
CA LEU A 45 0.84 11.32 13.56
C LEU A 45 -0.19 10.22 13.27
N LYS A 46 -0.25 9.19 14.11
CA LYS A 46 -1.32 8.19 14.05
C LYS A 46 -2.61 8.76 14.64
N ARG A 47 -3.73 8.64 13.93
CA ARG A 47 -5.04 9.05 14.46
C ARG A 47 -5.46 8.13 15.60
N ALA A 48 -6.15 8.67 16.60
CA ALA A 48 -6.72 7.92 17.71
C ALA A 48 -8.01 7.23 17.25
N VAL A 49 -7.86 6.19 16.43
CA VAL A 49 -8.95 5.44 15.81
C VAL A 49 -8.74 3.95 15.96
N ALA A 50 -9.81 3.18 15.89
CA ALA A 50 -9.77 1.73 15.78
C ALA A 50 -10.62 1.25 14.60
N PHE A 51 -10.09 0.30 13.84
CA PHE A 51 -10.74 -0.45 12.76
C PHE A 51 -10.57 -1.95 13.01
N ALA A 52 -11.10 -2.79 12.12
CA ALA A 52 -11.11 -4.25 12.31
C ALA A 52 -9.70 -4.86 12.53
N GLU A 53 -8.66 -4.33 11.89
CA GLU A 53 -7.28 -4.83 11.99
C GLU A 53 -6.31 -3.85 12.68
N LEU A 54 -6.79 -2.75 13.27
CA LEU A 54 -5.96 -1.66 13.78
C LEU A 54 -6.59 -1.02 15.01
N ASP A 55 -5.83 -0.83 16.09
CA ASP A 55 -6.28 -0.10 17.29
C ASP A 55 -5.22 0.90 17.73
N PHE A 56 -5.48 2.18 17.53
CA PHE A 56 -4.64 3.31 17.92
C PHE A 56 -5.31 4.21 18.98
N LEU A 57 -6.33 3.71 19.70
CA LEU A 57 -7.03 4.51 20.70
C LEU A 57 -6.13 4.89 21.87
N SER A 58 -5.31 3.96 22.37
CA SER A 58 -4.39 4.22 23.48
C SER A 58 -3.08 4.87 23.00
N LEU A 59 -2.49 5.71 23.87
CA LEU A 59 -1.16 6.29 23.62
C LEU A 59 -0.09 5.21 23.43
N GLN A 60 -0.15 4.13 24.22
CA GLN A 60 0.80 3.02 24.14
C GLN A 60 0.69 2.30 22.78
N ASN A 61 -0.53 2.09 22.27
CA ASN A 61 -0.72 1.49 20.95
C ASN A 61 -0.18 2.39 19.85
N ARG A 62 -0.38 3.71 19.93
CA ARG A 62 0.21 4.66 18.97
C ARG A 62 1.73 4.66 19.01
N LYS A 63 2.33 4.62 20.20
CA LYS A 63 3.79 4.48 20.37
C LYS A 63 4.31 3.20 19.69
N ASN A 64 3.68 2.06 19.98
CA ASN A 64 4.06 0.76 19.42
C ASN A 64 3.91 0.76 17.89
N ALA A 65 2.84 1.36 17.36
CA ALA A 65 2.61 1.49 15.93
C ALA A 65 3.68 2.35 15.24
N CYS A 66 4.04 3.49 15.81
CA CYS A 66 5.12 4.32 15.28
C CYS A 66 6.46 3.58 15.28
N GLN A 67 6.77 2.84 16.35
CA GLN A 67 7.97 1.99 16.44
C GLN A 67 7.98 0.90 15.36
N ALA A 68 6.85 0.19 15.19
CA ALA A 68 6.70 -0.85 14.19
C ALA A 68 6.83 -0.29 12.77
N GLU A 69 6.20 0.85 12.48
CA GLU A 69 6.30 1.52 11.18
C GLU A 69 7.74 1.90 10.85
N LEU A 70 8.44 2.55 11.79
CA LEU A 70 9.83 2.96 11.62
C LEU A 70 10.73 1.75 11.34
N LEU A 71 10.59 0.68 12.13
CA LEU A 71 11.40 -0.53 11.97
C LEU A 71 11.13 -1.21 10.62
N LEU A 72 9.86 -1.41 10.28
CA LEU A 72 9.47 -2.18 9.09
C LEU A 72 9.79 -1.45 7.80
N ASN A 73 9.55 -0.14 7.74
CA ASN A 73 9.73 0.61 6.50
C ASN A 73 11.19 1.01 6.23
N ARG A 74 12.07 0.99 7.23
CA ARG A 74 13.52 1.14 7.01
C ARG A 74 14.14 0.02 6.18
N ARG A 75 13.47 -1.14 6.04
CA ARG A 75 13.93 -2.24 5.18
C ARG A 75 14.01 -1.85 3.71
N THR A 76 13.12 -0.95 3.27
CA THR A 76 12.99 -0.51 1.86
C THR A 76 13.23 0.99 1.70
N ALA A 77 13.10 1.78 2.76
CA ALA A 77 13.26 3.23 2.73
C ALA A 77 14.07 3.78 3.92
N PRO A 78 15.31 3.31 4.15
CA PRO A 78 16.10 3.67 5.33
C PRO A 78 16.43 5.16 5.42
N THR A 79 16.61 5.84 4.29
CA THR A 79 16.89 7.28 4.21
C THR A 79 15.63 8.14 4.27
N LEU A 80 14.45 7.54 4.08
CA LEU A 80 13.17 8.21 4.22
C LEU A 80 12.71 8.23 5.68
N TYR A 81 12.87 7.12 6.41
CA TYR A 81 12.39 6.96 7.78
C TYR A 81 13.48 7.26 8.82
N LEU A 82 13.40 8.44 9.44
CA LEU A 82 14.52 9.04 10.17
C LEU A 82 14.55 8.72 11.66
N SER A 83 13.43 8.87 12.36
CA SER A 83 13.39 8.68 13.81
C SER A 83 11.95 8.66 14.34
N LEU A 84 11.82 8.42 15.65
CA LEU A 84 10.61 8.73 16.41
C LEU A 84 10.76 10.08 17.08
N CYS A 85 9.64 10.77 17.25
CA CYS A 85 9.56 11.99 18.04
C CYS A 85 8.37 11.88 19.00
N SER A 86 8.57 12.20 20.27
CA SER A 86 7.47 12.33 21.22
C SER A 86 6.91 13.76 21.20
N ILE A 87 5.63 13.89 21.54
CA ILE A 87 5.00 15.16 21.84
C ILE A 87 4.75 15.18 23.33
N ASN A 88 5.27 16.17 24.03
CA ASN A 88 5.30 16.19 25.49
C ASN A 88 4.60 17.43 26.03
N ARG A 89 3.73 17.25 27.03
CA ARG A 89 3.17 18.36 27.79
C ARG A 89 4.15 18.79 28.87
N GLN A 90 4.66 20.01 28.76
CA GLN A 90 5.63 20.58 29.68
C GLN A 90 4.94 21.03 30.99
N ALA A 91 5.73 21.33 32.02
CA ALA A 91 5.23 21.81 33.31
C ALA A 91 4.40 23.10 33.21
N ASN A 92 4.69 23.96 32.21
CA ASN A 92 3.93 25.17 31.92
C ASN A 92 2.64 24.92 31.10
N GLY A 93 2.28 23.66 30.87
CA GLY A 93 1.11 23.23 30.12
C GLY A 93 1.27 23.23 28.59
N GLN A 94 2.33 23.83 28.04
CA GLN A 94 2.57 23.89 26.59
C GLN A 94 3.04 22.54 26.04
N LEU A 95 2.76 22.30 24.75
CA LEU A 95 3.28 21.14 24.03
C LEU A 95 4.65 21.45 23.42
N ALA A 96 5.53 20.46 23.39
CA ALA A 96 6.83 20.54 22.74
C ALA A 96 7.20 19.19 22.08
N LEU A 97 7.93 19.25 20.97
CA LEU A 97 8.56 18.07 20.37
C LEU A 97 9.76 17.64 21.21
N ASN A 98 9.83 16.36 21.57
CA ASN A 98 10.89 15.77 22.40
C ASN A 98 11.18 16.54 23.70
N GLY A 99 10.15 17.15 24.30
CA GLY A 99 10.30 17.90 25.54
C GLY A 99 10.44 17.01 26.77
N CYS A 100 10.77 17.61 27.91
CA CYS A 100 11.07 16.87 29.15
C CYS A 100 9.81 16.42 29.92
N GLY A 101 8.63 16.96 29.57
CA GLY A 101 7.37 16.62 30.22
C GLY A 101 6.76 15.27 29.80
N GLN A 102 5.53 15.00 30.25
CA GLN A 102 4.84 13.73 29.96
C GLN A 102 4.50 13.63 28.47
N ALA A 103 4.84 12.49 27.84
CA ALA A 103 4.45 12.22 26.45
C ALA A 103 2.91 12.10 26.34
N VAL A 104 2.33 12.81 25.39
CA VAL A 104 0.89 12.81 25.06
C VAL A 104 0.61 12.21 23.69
N ASP A 105 1.59 12.17 22.79
CA ASP A 105 1.52 11.43 21.53
C ASP A 105 2.91 11.12 20.95
N TRP A 106 2.95 10.34 19.87
CA TRP A 106 4.17 9.93 19.16
C TRP A 106 4.05 10.14 17.66
N LEU A 107 5.18 10.47 17.04
CA LEU A 107 5.32 10.72 15.62
C LEU A 107 6.40 9.83 15.01
N VAL A 108 6.18 9.44 13.76
CA VAL A 108 7.27 8.99 12.87
C VAL A 108 7.79 10.21 12.11
N VAL A 109 9.09 10.47 12.22
CA VAL A 109 9.76 11.55 11.50
C VAL A 109 10.37 10.97 10.23
N MET A 110 10.03 11.57 9.10
CA MET A 110 10.47 11.17 7.77
C MET A 110 11.14 12.35 7.05
N ARG A 111 11.96 12.04 6.05
CA ARG A 111 12.41 13.03 5.08
C ARG A 111 11.22 13.41 4.19
N ARG A 112 11.02 14.71 3.93
CA ARG A 112 10.04 15.17 2.95
C ARG A 112 10.58 14.91 1.55
N PHE A 113 9.72 14.47 0.65
CA PHE A 113 9.98 14.40 -0.78
C PHE A 113 8.88 15.14 -1.54
N ALA A 114 9.20 15.59 -2.75
CA ALA A 114 8.26 16.34 -3.57
C ALA A 114 7.11 15.43 -4.02
N GLN A 115 5.88 15.94 -3.95
CA GLN A 115 4.67 15.12 -4.19
C GLN A 115 4.52 14.68 -5.65
N ASP A 116 5.13 15.40 -6.59
CA ASP A 116 5.27 15.03 -8.01
C ASP A 116 6.19 13.81 -8.22
N ARG A 117 6.91 13.37 -7.18
CA ARG A 117 7.73 12.14 -7.19
C ARG A 117 7.01 10.91 -6.66
N LEU A 118 5.74 11.03 -6.26
CA LEU A 118 4.91 9.85 -5.99
C LEU A 118 4.60 9.11 -7.29
N PHE A 119 4.72 7.79 -7.31
CA PHE A 119 4.52 7.02 -8.53
C PHE A 119 3.08 7.11 -9.05
N ASP A 120 2.09 7.29 -8.17
CA ASP A 120 0.68 7.50 -8.60
C ASP A 120 0.50 8.80 -9.38
N ARG A 121 1.21 9.87 -9.00
CA ARG A 121 1.26 11.15 -9.71
C ARG A 121 2.04 11.03 -11.02
N MET A 122 3.24 10.45 -10.94
CA MET A 122 4.07 10.22 -12.12
C MET A 122 3.37 9.35 -13.17
N ALA A 123 2.53 8.40 -12.76
CA ALA A 123 1.73 7.59 -13.68
C ALA A 123 0.70 8.42 -14.46
N VAL A 124 0.02 9.36 -13.79
CA VAL A 124 -0.98 10.24 -14.43
C VAL A 124 -0.31 11.27 -15.33
N GLU A 125 0.86 11.77 -14.93
CA GLU A 125 1.61 12.81 -15.66
C GLU A 125 2.49 12.26 -16.79
N GLY A 126 2.62 10.93 -16.91
CA GLY A 126 3.45 10.30 -17.94
C GLY A 126 4.96 10.35 -17.64
N HIS A 127 5.34 10.50 -16.38
CA HIS A 127 6.73 10.60 -15.92
C HIS A 127 7.35 9.24 -15.53
N LEU A 128 6.57 8.15 -15.49
CA LEU A 128 7.10 6.80 -15.30
C LEU A 128 7.73 6.29 -16.60
N THR A 129 9.02 5.97 -16.57
CA THR A 129 9.78 5.48 -17.72
C THR A 129 10.17 4.02 -17.55
N GLU A 130 10.53 3.34 -18.65
CA GLU A 130 11.01 1.95 -18.59
C GLU A 130 12.20 1.76 -17.64
N PRO A 131 13.26 2.59 -17.67
CA PRO A 131 14.38 2.43 -16.73
C PRO A 131 13.98 2.53 -15.26
N ILE A 132 13.06 3.46 -14.91
CA ILE A 132 12.55 3.59 -13.54
C ILE A 132 11.80 2.32 -13.11
N ILE A 133 11.02 1.75 -14.03
CA ILE A 133 10.22 0.55 -13.77
C ILE A 133 11.06 -0.72 -13.73
N GLU A 134 12.10 -0.83 -14.55
CA GLU A 134 13.09 -1.91 -14.48
C GLU A 134 13.81 -1.90 -13.14
N GLN A 135 14.25 -0.72 -12.69
CA GLN A 135 14.88 -0.55 -11.39
C GLN A 135 13.93 -0.89 -10.23
N LEU A 136 12.65 -0.52 -10.34
CA LEU A 136 11.63 -0.91 -9.37
C LEU A 136 11.49 -2.44 -9.29
N GLY A 137 11.50 -3.15 -10.43
CA GLY A 137 11.42 -4.62 -10.46
C GLY A 137 12.57 -5.28 -9.71
N ALA A 138 13.79 -4.80 -9.94
CA ALA A 138 14.99 -5.27 -9.24
C ALA A 138 14.92 -5.00 -7.73
N GLU A 139 14.47 -3.81 -7.33
CA GLU A 139 14.35 -3.43 -5.92
C GLU A 139 13.28 -4.26 -5.19
N ILE A 140 12.13 -4.54 -5.82
CA ILE A 140 11.10 -5.42 -5.25
C ILE A 140 11.63 -6.85 -5.11
N ALA A 141 12.34 -7.37 -6.11
CA ALA A 141 12.93 -8.71 -6.05
C ALA A 141 13.95 -8.82 -4.90
N ARG A 142 14.83 -7.82 -4.76
CA ARG A 142 15.80 -7.71 -3.66
C ARG A 142 15.11 -7.67 -2.30
N PHE A 143 14.07 -6.84 -2.17
CA PHE A 143 13.27 -6.76 -0.95
C PHE A 143 12.65 -8.11 -0.60
N HIS A 144 11.93 -8.74 -1.54
CA HIS A 144 11.30 -10.04 -1.33
C HIS A 144 12.33 -11.12 -0.96
N ALA A 145 13.50 -11.14 -1.60
CA ALA A 145 14.57 -12.09 -1.30
C ALA A 145 15.13 -11.96 0.13
N SER A 146 15.17 -10.75 0.67
CA SER A 146 15.61 -10.47 2.05
C SER A 146 14.51 -10.53 3.11
N ALA A 147 13.23 -10.53 2.68
CA ALA A 147 12.10 -10.54 3.60
C ALA A 147 12.01 -11.85 4.40
N GLN A 148 11.64 -11.74 5.67
CA GLN A 148 11.48 -12.88 6.58
C GLN A 148 10.49 -13.90 6.01
N ILE A 149 10.88 -15.18 5.97
CA ILE A 149 10.00 -16.28 5.57
C ILE A 149 9.01 -16.57 6.70
N THR A 150 7.72 -16.62 6.38
CA THR A 150 6.63 -16.72 7.37
C THR A 150 5.63 -17.81 6.98
N PRO A 151 6.02 -19.10 7.04
CA PRO A 151 5.21 -20.19 6.50
C PRO A 151 3.96 -20.48 7.36
N ALA A 152 3.86 -19.90 8.56
CA ALA A 152 2.64 -19.97 9.37
C ALA A 152 1.43 -19.29 8.68
N PHE A 153 1.69 -18.34 7.77
CA PHE A 153 0.70 -17.58 7.01
C PHE A 153 0.55 -18.08 5.56
N GLY A 154 -0.27 -17.39 4.77
CA GLY A 154 -0.41 -17.64 3.33
C GLY A 154 -1.02 -19.01 2.97
N ARG A 155 -1.78 -19.62 3.89
CA ARG A 155 -2.50 -20.87 3.62
C ARG A 155 -3.69 -20.58 2.70
N THR A 156 -4.15 -21.59 1.96
CA THR A 156 -5.36 -21.52 1.14
C THR A 156 -6.57 -20.98 1.91
N LYS A 157 -6.69 -21.34 3.20
CA LYS A 157 -7.75 -20.79 4.08
C LYS A 157 -7.67 -19.27 4.22
N ASN A 158 -6.47 -18.69 4.32
CA ASN A 158 -6.31 -17.24 4.40
C ASN A 158 -6.79 -16.57 3.11
N LEU A 159 -6.44 -17.11 1.94
CA LEU A 159 -6.91 -16.61 0.65
C LEU A 159 -8.43 -16.75 0.48
N HIS A 160 -9.01 -17.86 0.96
CA HIS A 160 -10.47 -18.01 1.00
C HIS A 160 -11.13 -16.92 1.83
N GLU A 161 -10.62 -16.65 3.03
CA GLU A 161 -11.14 -15.57 3.87
C GLU A 161 -11.00 -14.18 3.22
N GLU A 162 -9.93 -13.93 2.45
CA GLU A 162 -9.80 -12.69 1.67
C GLU A 162 -10.83 -12.60 0.52
N ILE A 163 -11.17 -13.72 -0.13
CA ILE A 163 -12.28 -13.76 -1.11
C ILE A 163 -13.60 -13.39 -0.43
N GLU A 164 -13.90 -14.01 0.72
CA GLU A 164 -15.14 -13.73 1.45
C GLU A 164 -15.18 -12.28 1.98
N LYS A 165 -14.03 -11.74 2.41
CA LYS A 165 -13.89 -10.33 2.77
C LYS A 165 -14.19 -9.44 1.58
N ASN A 166 -13.53 -9.64 0.44
CA ASN A 166 -13.76 -8.86 -0.77
C ASN A 166 -15.24 -8.90 -1.19
N HIS A 167 -15.86 -10.09 -1.22
CA HIS A 167 -17.27 -10.24 -1.56
C HIS A 167 -18.19 -9.47 -0.61
N ARG A 168 -17.99 -9.62 0.70
CA ARG A 168 -18.78 -8.92 1.72
C ARG A 168 -18.61 -7.41 1.64
N GLU A 169 -17.38 -6.92 1.51
CA GLU A 169 -17.11 -5.48 1.48
C GLU A 169 -17.59 -4.83 0.19
N MET A 170 -17.45 -5.48 -0.98
CA MET A 170 -18.00 -4.98 -2.25
C MET A 170 -19.53 -4.95 -2.21
N SER A 171 -20.18 -5.97 -1.63
CA SER A 171 -21.64 -6.06 -1.50
C SER A 171 -22.26 -4.95 -0.63
N ARG A 172 -21.46 -4.20 0.14
CA ARG A 172 -21.93 -3.05 0.93
C ARG A 172 -22.24 -1.81 0.09
N TYR A 173 -21.88 -1.81 -1.19
CA TYR A 173 -22.00 -0.64 -2.07
C TYR A 173 -22.86 -0.92 -3.32
N PRO A 174 -24.11 -1.43 -3.19
CA PRO A 174 -24.95 -1.78 -4.34
C PRO A 174 -25.34 -0.59 -5.22
N SER A 175 -25.20 0.65 -4.72
CA SER A 175 -25.43 1.87 -5.49
C SER A 175 -24.25 2.30 -6.36
N ILE A 176 -23.12 1.60 -6.27
CA ILE A 176 -21.89 1.86 -7.05
C ILE A 176 -21.46 0.59 -7.78
N LEU A 177 -21.56 -0.57 -7.13
CA LEU A 177 -21.05 -1.85 -7.61
C LEU A 177 -22.22 -2.79 -7.94
N ASP A 178 -22.19 -3.33 -9.15
CA ASP A 178 -23.18 -4.29 -9.62
C ASP A 178 -23.07 -5.62 -8.87
N ILE A 179 -24.13 -6.02 -8.16
CA ILE A 179 -24.13 -7.20 -7.29
C ILE A 179 -23.95 -8.50 -8.08
N ALA A 180 -24.43 -8.57 -9.33
CA ALA A 180 -24.23 -9.75 -10.16
C ALA A 180 -22.74 -9.95 -10.48
N THR A 181 -22.05 -8.87 -10.87
CA THR A 181 -20.59 -8.86 -11.11
C THR A 181 -19.80 -9.17 -9.85
N VAL A 182 -20.16 -8.57 -8.70
CA VAL A 182 -19.53 -8.87 -7.39
C VAL A 182 -19.66 -10.36 -7.04
N THR A 183 -20.83 -10.95 -7.31
CA THR A 183 -21.08 -12.38 -7.06
C THR A 183 -20.28 -13.26 -8.01
N ALA A 184 -20.19 -12.89 -9.29
CA ALA A 184 -19.39 -13.59 -10.29
C ALA A 184 -17.90 -13.61 -9.92
N ILE A 185 -17.33 -12.47 -9.49
CA ILE A 185 -15.94 -12.38 -9.03
C ILE A 185 -15.69 -13.35 -7.88
N ALA A 186 -16.58 -13.37 -6.88
CA ALA A 186 -16.45 -14.25 -5.72
C ALA A 186 -16.53 -15.73 -6.11
N HIS A 187 -17.48 -16.10 -6.98
CA HIS A 187 -17.62 -17.46 -7.48
C HIS A 187 -16.37 -17.92 -8.26
N SER A 188 -15.95 -17.14 -9.26
CA SER A 188 -14.77 -17.46 -10.09
C SER A 188 -13.47 -17.50 -9.26
N SER A 189 -13.34 -16.62 -8.26
CA SER A 189 -12.19 -16.63 -7.34
C SER A 189 -12.14 -17.92 -6.51
N ARG A 190 -13.29 -18.41 -6.02
CA ARG A 190 -13.35 -19.69 -5.28
C ARG A 190 -12.95 -20.87 -6.16
N THR A 191 -13.43 -20.90 -7.40
CA THR A 191 -13.10 -21.95 -8.38
C THR A 191 -11.60 -21.94 -8.70
N GLN A 192 -11.00 -20.77 -8.94
CA GLN A 192 -9.55 -20.67 -9.15
C GLN A 192 -8.74 -21.03 -7.91
N LEU A 193 -9.20 -20.66 -6.71
CA LEU A 193 -8.51 -21.05 -5.48
C LEU A 193 -8.47 -22.57 -5.33
N GLN A 194 -9.55 -23.29 -5.68
CA GLN A 194 -9.59 -24.75 -5.68
C GLN A 194 -8.54 -25.33 -6.64
N SER A 195 -8.46 -24.83 -7.89
CA SER A 195 -7.49 -25.34 -8.87
C SER A 195 -6.04 -24.99 -8.52
N LEU A 196 -5.79 -23.83 -7.94
CA LEU A 196 -4.44 -23.35 -7.58
C LEU A 196 -3.96 -23.86 -6.21
N SER A 197 -4.82 -24.49 -5.40
CA SER A 197 -4.53 -24.83 -4.00
C SER A 197 -3.22 -25.58 -3.80
N ALA A 198 -2.94 -26.60 -4.62
CA ALA A 198 -1.71 -27.39 -4.52
C ALA A 198 -0.46 -26.55 -4.85
N GLY A 199 -0.55 -25.70 -5.89
CA GLY A 199 0.54 -24.81 -6.30
C GLY A 199 0.83 -23.73 -5.25
N LEU A 200 -0.20 -23.08 -4.71
CA LEU A 200 -0.07 -22.09 -3.64
C LEU A 200 0.56 -22.68 -2.37
N GLU A 201 0.17 -23.89 -2.00
CA GLU A 201 0.75 -24.59 -0.87
C GLU A 201 2.21 -25.03 -1.14
N ALA A 202 2.56 -25.38 -2.37
CA ALA A 202 3.95 -25.62 -2.78
C ALA A 202 4.80 -24.34 -2.67
N ARG A 203 4.28 -23.19 -3.15
CA ARG A 203 4.92 -21.88 -3.01
C ARG A 203 5.17 -21.52 -1.54
N ARG A 204 4.18 -21.75 -0.66
CA ARG A 204 4.32 -21.56 0.80
C ARG A 204 5.45 -22.42 1.37
N ARG A 205 5.51 -23.71 1.02
CA ARG A 205 6.58 -24.62 1.47
C ARG A 205 7.96 -24.26 0.92
N ALA A 206 8.02 -23.67 -0.27
CA ALA A 206 9.23 -23.14 -0.87
C ALA A 206 9.71 -21.80 -0.27
N GLY A 207 9.01 -21.27 0.73
CA GLY A 207 9.39 -20.02 1.41
C GLY A 207 9.03 -18.76 0.65
N LEU A 208 8.06 -18.83 -0.28
CA LEU A 208 7.56 -17.67 -1.03
C LEU A 208 6.49 -16.87 -0.27
N VAL A 209 6.06 -17.34 0.90
CA VAL A 209 5.23 -16.56 1.83
C VAL A 209 6.15 -15.87 2.83
N ARG A 210 6.16 -14.53 2.79
CA ARG A 210 7.13 -13.70 3.51
C ARG A 210 6.48 -12.47 4.13
N ARG A 211 7.21 -11.80 5.03
CA ARG A 211 6.85 -10.48 5.59
C ARG A 211 7.11 -9.37 4.56
N CYS A 212 6.24 -9.31 3.55
CA CYS A 212 6.26 -8.40 2.41
C CYS A 212 5.79 -6.98 2.80
N HIS A 213 5.45 -6.15 1.80
CA HIS A 213 4.97 -4.79 1.98
C HIS A 213 3.48 -4.76 2.40
N GLY A 214 2.65 -5.61 1.78
CA GLY A 214 1.23 -5.79 2.08
C GLY A 214 0.29 -4.79 1.37
N ASP A 215 0.77 -3.57 1.11
CA ASP A 215 0.02 -2.51 0.39
C ASP A 215 0.88 -1.84 -0.71
N MET A 216 1.60 -2.63 -1.52
CA MET A 216 2.53 -2.12 -2.53
C MET A 216 1.81 -1.54 -3.75
N ARG A 217 1.19 -0.37 -3.60
CA ARG A 217 0.52 0.40 -4.67
C ARG A 217 1.41 1.54 -5.13
N LEU A 218 1.11 2.16 -6.29
CA LEU A 218 1.89 3.31 -6.79
C LEU A 218 1.87 4.50 -5.83
N ALA A 219 0.80 4.66 -5.04
CA ALA A 219 0.71 5.70 -4.01
C ALA A 219 1.69 5.50 -2.83
N ASN A 220 2.28 4.30 -2.72
CA ASN A 220 3.22 3.87 -1.67
C ASN A 220 4.61 3.61 -2.25
N ILE A 221 4.91 4.21 -3.41
CA ILE A 221 6.22 4.19 -4.06
C ILE A 221 6.56 5.62 -4.47
N CYS A 222 7.78 6.06 -4.17
CA CYS A 222 8.26 7.37 -4.59
C CYS A 222 9.64 7.29 -5.26
N LEU A 223 9.95 8.27 -6.09
CA LEU A 223 11.30 8.46 -6.62
C LEU A 223 12.10 9.33 -5.64
N LEU A 224 12.92 8.68 -4.82
CA LEU A 224 13.72 9.33 -3.79
C LEU A 224 15.19 9.30 -4.20
N ASP A 225 15.81 10.47 -4.35
CA ASP A 225 17.20 10.61 -4.83
C ASP A 225 17.45 9.84 -6.16
N GLY A 226 16.45 9.81 -7.04
CA GLY A 226 16.52 9.07 -8.32
C GLY A 226 16.32 7.56 -8.19
N GLN A 227 15.92 7.05 -7.04
CA GLN A 227 15.72 5.62 -6.78
C GLN A 227 14.23 5.33 -6.44
N PRO A 228 13.58 4.36 -7.10
CA PRO A 228 12.28 3.85 -6.66
C PRO A 228 12.38 3.34 -5.22
N THR A 229 11.54 3.87 -4.33
CA THR A 229 11.58 3.59 -2.89
C THR A 229 10.19 3.19 -2.42
N LEU A 230 10.06 1.97 -1.89
CA LEU A 230 8.82 1.46 -1.30
C LEU A 230 8.65 2.01 0.11
N PHE A 231 7.53 2.65 0.41
CA PHE A 231 7.26 3.24 1.72
C PHE A 231 5.82 2.98 2.16
N ASP A 232 5.54 3.13 3.46
CA ASP A 232 4.20 2.91 4.05
C ASP A 232 3.67 1.46 3.89
N GLY A 233 4.56 0.48 4.05
CA GLY A 233 4.22 -0.93 4.20
C GLY A 233 3.51 -1.21 5.52
N ILE A 234 2.60 -2.20 5.51
CA ILE A 234 1.67 -2.48 6.60
C ILE A 234 2.41 -2.95 7.87
N GLU A 235 2.40 -2.11 8.90
CA GLU A 235 3.02 -2.39 10.20
C GLU A 235 2.09 -3.06 11.22
N PHE A 236 0.78 -2.88 11.07
CA PHE A 236 -0.21 -3.20 12.10
C PHE A 236 -0.85 -4.59 11.97
N SER A 237 -0.64 -5.29 10.84
CA SER A 237 -1.26 -6.60 10.61
C SER A 237 -0.29 -7.58 9.94
N GLU A 238 0.02 -8.66 10.66
CA GLU A 238 0.74 -9.81 10.10
C GLU A 238 -0.07 -10.50 9.03
N ARG A 239 -1.38 -10.67 9.25
CA ARG A 239 -2.28 -11.27 8.26
C ARG A 239 -2.23 -10.59 6.90
N LEU A 240 -2.13 -9.25 6.86
CA LEU A 240 -2.13 -8.48 5.61
C LEU A 240 -0.76 -8.38 4.93
N ALA A 241 0.34 -8.54 5.67
CA ALA A 241 1.69 -8.37 5.12
C ALA A 241 2.57 -9.64 5.15
N CYS A 242 2.16 -10.72 5.83
CA CYS A 242 2.76 -12.05 5.73
C CYS A 242 2.05 -12.84 4.63
N ILE A 243 2.47 -12.64 3.39
CA ILE A 243 1.75 -13.06 2.18
C ILE A 243 2.70 -13.62 1.13
N ASP A 244 2.14 -14.24 0.08
CA ASP A 244 2.94 -14.66 -1.09
C ASP A 244 3.57 -13.43 -1.75
N VAL A 245 4.86 -13.52 -2.10
CA VAL A 245 5.61 -12.46 -2.79
C VAL A 245 4.97 -12.02 -4.10
N LEU A 246 4.37 -12.96 -4.86
CA LEU A 246 3.66 -12.64 -6.09
C LEU A 246 2.31 -11.97 -5.82
N TYR A 247 1.69 -12.24 -4.66
CA TYR A 247 0.49 -11.53 -4.22
C TYR A 247 0.80 -10.09 -3.74
N ASP A 248 2.01 -9.83 -3.25
CA ASP A 248 2.47 -8.47 -2.99
C ASP A 248 2.76 -7.72 -4.31
N LEU A 249 3.52 -8.36 -5.22
CA LEU A 249 3.82 -7.81 -6.56
C LEU A 249 2.57 -7.51 -7.38
N ALA A 250 1.55 -8.37 -7.31
CA ALA A 250 0.29 -8.18 -8.01
C ALA A 250 -0.38 -6.83 -7.69
N PHE A 251 -0.10 -6.23 -6.53
CA PHE A 251 -0.74 -4.98 -6.17
C PHE A 251 -0.26 -3.82 -7.04
N VAL A 252 1.07 -3.67 -7.24
CA VAL A 252 1.63 -2.62 -8.10
C VAL A 252 1.37 -2.90 -9.58
N LEU A 253 1.41 -4.17 -9.98
CA LEU A 253 1.07 -4.57 -11.35
C LEU A 253 -0.37 -4.20 -11.71
N MET A 254 -1.32 -4.54 -10.83
CA MET A 254 -2.73 -4.18 -11.00
C MET A 254 -2.93 -2.67 -11.07
N ASP A 255 -2.24 -1.91 -10.21
CA ASP A 255 -2.32 -0.44 -10.18
C ASP A 255 -1.75 0.17 -11.48
N LEU A 256 -0.62 -0.32 -12.01
CA LEU A 256 -0.10 0.10 -13.33
C LEU A 256 -1.10 -0.15 -14.45
N GLN A 257 -1.74 -1.33 -14.48
CA GLN A 257 -2.76 -1.65 -15.47
C GLN A 257 -4.00 -0.76 -15.32
N HIS A 258 -4.39 -0.42 -14.09
CA HIS A 258 -5.49 0.51 -13.83
C HIS A 258 -5.19 1.92 -14.37
N HIS A 259 -3.92 2.31 -14.39
CA HIS A 259 -3.43 3.54 -15.05
C HIS A 259 -3.22 3.39 -16.57
N GLY A 260 -3.56 2.25 -17.18
CA GLY A 260 -3.37 1.98 -18.61
C GLY A 260 -1.92 1.67 -19.01
N LEU A 261 -1.01 1.50 -18.04
CA LEU A 261 0.42 1.35 -18.26
C LEU A 261 0.83 -0.13 -18.45
N ASN A 262 0.10 -0.86 -19.30
CA ASN A 262 0.28 -2.31 -19.49
C ASN A 262 1.72 -2.69 -19.92
N ARG A 263 2.34 -1.91 -20.82
CA ARG A 263 3.73 -2.14 -21.25
C ARG A 263 4.73 -1.98 -20.11
N LEU A 264 4.56 -0.96 -19.27
CA LEU A 264 5.39 -0.76 -18.08
C LEU A 264 5.14 -1.87 -17.05
N GLY A 265 3.88 -2.29 -16.85
CA GLY A 265 3.58 -3.44 -15.99
C GLY A 265 4.27 -4.72 -16.45
N ALA A 266 4.28 -5.01 -17.75
CA ALA A 266 4.97 -6.18 -18.30
C ALA A 266 6.49 -6.08 -18.11
N ARG A 267 7.04 -4.86 -18.28
CA ARG A 267 8.45 -4.60 -18.01
C ARG A 267 8.81 -4.78 -16.53
N LEU A 268 7.95 -4.34 -15.62
CA LEU A 268 8.11 -4.53 -14.18
C LEU A 268 8.17 -6.01 -13.84
N LEU A 269 7.21 -6.80 -14.34
CA LEU A 269 7.14 -8.23 -14.12
C LEU A 269 8.38 -8.95 -14.66
N SER A 270 8.80 -8.62 -15.88
CA SER A 270 10.02 -9.17 -16.49
C SER A 270 11.27 -8.85 -15.66
N SER A 271 11.45 -7.58 -15.26
CA SER A 271 12.59 -7.19 -14.42
C SER A 271 12.59 -7.91 -13.07
N TYR A 272 11.42 -8.01 -12.43
CA TYR A 272 11.27 -8.74 -11.17
C TYR A 272 11.70 -10.20 -11.32
N ILE A 273 11.16 -10.92 -12.31
CA ILE A 273 11.51 -12.34 -12.57
C ILE A 273 13.02 -12.49 -12.82
N ASN A 274 13.62 -11.60 -13.60
CA ASN A 274 15.04 -11.64 -13.92
C ASN A 274 15.96 -11.41 -12.72
N HIS A 275 15.47 -10.76 -11.65
CA HIS A 275 16.24 -10.48 -10.43
C HIS A 275 15.83 -11.36 -9.24
N CYS A 276 14.79 -12.18 -9.39
CA CYS A 276 14.40 -13.15 -8.37
C CYS A 276 15.46 -14.25 -8.25
N VAL A 277 15.71 -14.68 -7.01
CA VAL A 277 16.66 -15.77 -6.70
C VAL A 277 16.01 -17.16 -6.74
N TRP A 278 14.76 -17.23 -7.22
CA TRP A 278 13.98 -18.46 -7.39
C TRP A 278 13.35 -18.47 -8.77
N GLU A 279 13.03 -19.66 -9.26
CA GLU A 279 12.20 -19.83 -10.45
C GLU A 279 10.75 -19.42 -10.13
N GLU A 280 10.25 -18.38 -10.78
CA GLU A 280 8.93 -17.81 -10.50
C GLU A 280 7.84 -18.45 -11.38
N ASP A 281 6.96 -19.24 -10.78
CA ASP A 281 5.74 -19.73 -11.45
C ASP A 281 4.64 -18.68 -11.37
N CYS A 282 4.36 -18.02 -12.51
CA CYS A 282 3.34 -16.98 -12.63
C CYS A 282 1.89 -17.48 -12.77
N LYS A 283 1.63 -18.80 -12.70
CA LYS A 283 0.25 -19.34 -12.77
C LYS A 283 -0.77 -18.67 -11.84
N PRO A 284 -0.46 -18.35 -10.55
CA PRO A 284 -1.45 -17.71 -9.68
C PRO A 284 -1.54 -16.19 -9.86
N LEU A 285 -0.78 -15.58 -10.78
CA LEU A 285 -0.73 -14.12 -10.93
C LEU A 285 -2.11 -13.52 -11.26
N ALA A 286 -2.86 -14.11 -12.19
CA ALA A 286 -4.19 -13.62 -12.56
C ALA A 286 -5.17 -13.64 -11.37
N PHE A 287 -5.14 -14.72 -10.58
CA PHE A 287 -5.90 -14.82 -9.33
C PHE A 287 -5.51 -13.71 -8.33
N PHE A 288 -4.21 -13.48 -8.14
CA PHE A 288 -3.70 -12.44 -7.24
C PHE A 288 -4.04 -11.01 -7.70
N LEU A 289 -3.96 -10.73 -9.01
CA LEU A 289 -4.37 -9.46 -9.60
C LEU A 289 -5.86 -9.20 -9.35
N SER A 290 -6.71 -10.22 -9.53
CA SER A 290 -8.14 -10.15 -9.24
C SER A 290 -8.42 -9.81 -7.77
N LEU A 291 -7.77 -10.51 -6.83
CA LEU A 291 -7.93 -10.24 -5.41
C LEU A 291 -7.54 -8.80 -5.04
N ARG A 292 -6.43 -8.29 -5.59
CA ARG A 292 -5.98 -6.90 -5.35
C ARG A 292 -6.91 -5.86 -5.97
N ALA A 293 -7.40 -6.12 -7.19
CA ALA A 293 -8.38 -5.26 -7.84
C ALA A 293 -9.69 -5.19 -7.02
N ALA A 294 -10.19 -6.33 -6.52
CA ALA A 294 -11.36 -6.37 -5.65
C ALA A 294 -11.13 -5.62 -4.32
N THR A 295 -9.95 -5.77 -3.70
CA THR A 295 -9.59 -5.00 -2.50
C THR A 295 -9.55 -3.50 -2.76
N ARG A 296 -8.95 -3.06 -3.89
CA ARG A 296 -8.90 -1.66 -4.28
C ARG A 296 -10.28 -1.11 -4.63
N CYS A 297 -11.12 -1.92 -5.28
CA CYS A 297 -12.50 -1.60 -5.64
C CYS A 297 -13.33 -1.20 -4.42
N PHE A 298 -13.45 -2.06 -3.41
CA PHE A 298 -14.26 -1.71 -2.24
C PHE A 298 -13.65 -0.55 -1.45
N SER A 299 -12.31 -0.43 -1.43
CA SER A 299 -11.63 0.69 -0.77
C SER A 299 -12.02 2.04 -1.40
N LEU A 300 -12.04 2.12 -2.74
CA LEU A 300 -12.46 3.32 -3.47
C LEU A 300 -13.96 3.58 -3.38
N ALA A 301 -14.81 2.57 -3.46
CA ALA A 301 -16.26 2.72 -3.27
C ALA A 301 -16.57 3.28 -1.87
N SER A 302 -15.89 2.74 -0.85
CA SER A 302 -15.98 3.22 0.54
C SER A 302 -15.52 4.67 0.67
N ALA A 303 -14.38 5.02 0.05
CA ALA A 303 -13.86 6.38 0.06
C ALA A 303 -14.76 7.38 -0.69
N ALA A 304 -15.42 6.94 -1.77
CA ALA A 304 -16.34 7.75 -2.55
C ALA A 304 -17.57 8.19 -1.72
N LEU A 305 -18.06 7.36 -0.80
CA LEU A 305 -19.19 7.74 0.05
C LEU A 305 -18.81 8.72 1.17
N ARG A 306 -17.55 8.74 1.59
CA ARG A 306 -17.06 9.62 2.66
C ARG A 306 -16.56 10.99 2.18
N HIS A 307 -16.32 11.16 0.88
CA HIS A 307 -15.70 12.38 0.38
C HIS A 307 -16.73 13.51 0.28
N ALA A 308 -16.40 14.71 0.78
CA ALA A 308 -17.32 15.85 0.76
C ALA A 308 -17.50 16.43 -0.66
N ASP A 309 -16.40 16.54 -1.42
CA ASP A 309 -16.39 17.08 -2.79
C ASP A 309 -17.10 16.15 -3.80
N PRO A 310 -18.18 16.58 -4.46
CA PRO A 310 -18.90 15.82 -5.48
C PRO A 310 -18.05 15.31 -6.65
N ALA A 311 -17.11 16.11 -7.17
CA ALA A 311 -16.28 15.71 -8.30
C ALA A 311 -15.35 14.57 -7.91
N LYS A 312 -14.72 14.69 -6.73
CA LYS A 312 -13.87 13.63 -6.17
C LYS A 312 -14.66 12.37 -5.80
N ARG A 313 -15.92 12.51 -5.37
CA ARG A 313 -16.82 11.36 -5.20
C ARG A 313 -17.03 10.63 -6.52
N TYR A 314 -17.36 11.36 -7.59
CA TYR A 314 -17.60 10.77 -8.91
C TYR A 314 -16.36 10.05 -9.45
N GLU A 315 -15.20 10.70 -9.41
CA GLU A 315 -13.91 10.11 -9.82
C GLU A 315 -13.62 8.79 -9.11
N LYS A 316 -13.87 8.71 -7.80
CA LYS A 316 -13.65 7.48 -7.02
C LYS A 316 -14.67 6.39 -7.33
N LYS A 317 -15.92 6.74 -7.67
CA LYS A 317 -16.94 5.77 -8.10
C LYS A 317 -16.55 5.13 -9.42
N GLU A 318 -16.18 5.94 -10.41
CA GLU A 318 -15.75 5.46 -11.73
C GLU A 318 -14.57 4.49 -11.61
N LYS A 319 -13.53 4.87 -10.85
CA LYS A 319 -12.37 4.00 -10.61
C LYS A 319 -12.75 2.70 -9.89
N ALA A 320 -13.67 2.75 -8.93
CA ALA A 320 -14.15 1.55 -8.25
C ALA A 320 -14.86 0.59 -9.23
N VAL A 321 -15.72 1.10 -10.11
CA VAL A 321 -16.40 0.30 -11.13
C VAL A 321 -15.41 -0.30 -12.12
N GLN A 322 -14.43 0.47 -12.58
CA GLN A 322 -13.36 -0.02 -13.47
C GLN A 322 -12.58 -1.18 -12.82
N LEU A 323 -12.22 -1.06 -11.54
CA LEU A 323 -11.53 -2.13 -10.82
C LEU A 323 -12.39 -3.37 -10.60
N MET A 324 -13.71 -3.21 -10.44
CA MET A 324 -14.63 -4.35 -10.38
C MET A 324 -14.59 -5.15 -11.68
N HIS A 325 -14.68 -4.48 -12.83
CA HIS A 325 -14.57 -5.16 -14.13
C HIS A 325 -13.17 -5.75 -14.35
N GLN A 326 -12.11 -5.02 -14.00
CA GLN A 326 -10.74 -5.50 -14.07
C GLN A 326 -10.53 -6.77 -13.23
N ALA A 327 -11.10 -6.82 -12.02
CA ALA A 327 -11.05 -8.00 -11.16
C ALA A 327 -11.70 -9.24 -11.81
N LEU A 328 -12.84 -9.06 -12.50
CA LEU A 328 -13.49 -10.15 -13.22
C LEU A 328 -12.69 -10.59 -14.45
N ASN A 329 -12.18 -9.64 -15.23
CA ASN A 329 -11.45 -9.93 -16.48
C ASN A 329 -10.18 -10.76 -16.23
N TYR A 330 -9.44 -10.47 -15.16
CA TYR A 330 -8.30 -11.31 -14.76
C TYR A 330 -8.69 -12.78 -14.55
N LEU A 331 -9.90 -13.04 -14.04
CA LEU A 331 -10.35 -14.41 -13.78
C LEU A 331 -10.78 -15.16 -15.05
N HIS A 332 -11.03 -14.45 -16.15
CA HIS A 332 -11.44 -15.01 -17.44
C HIS A 332 -10.29 -15.15 -18.43
N GLY A 333 -9.04 -15.01 -17.99
CA GLY A 333 -7.85 -15.21 -18.82
C GLY A 333 -7.45 -14.00 -19.66
N GLU A 334 -8.16 -12.87 -19.55
CA GLU A 334 -7.77 -11.61 -20.15
C GLU A 334 -6.72 -10.93 -19.26
N ASN A 335 -5.44 -11.29 -19.42
CA ASN A 335 -4.34 -10.64 -18.72
C ASN A 335 -3.38 -9.95 -19.69
N PRO A 336 -3.55 -8.63 -19.94
CA PRO A 336 -2.68 -7.85 -20.82
C PRO A 336 -1.19 -7.96 -20.48
N LEU A 337 -0.83 -8.14 -19.19
CA LEU A 337 0.58 -8.27 -18.79
C LEU A 337 1.24 -9.50 -19.39
N LEU A 338 0.55 -10.64 -19.37
CA LEU A 338 1.10 -11.90 -19.88
C LEU A 338 1.20 -11.87 -21.41
N SER A 339 0.24 -11.24 -22.09
CA SER A 339 0.31 -11.02 -23.54
C SER A 339 1.49 -10.13 -23.94
N HIS A 340 1.74 -9.05 -23.19
CA HIS A 340 2.89 -8.18 -23.45
C HIS A 340 4.23 -8.81 -23.07
N LEU A 341 4.28 -9.62 -22.01
CA LEU A 341 5.49 -10.36 -21.63
C LEU A 341 5.96 -11.28 -22.77
N ALA A 342 5.04 -12.04 -23.35
CA ALA A 342 5.32 -12.90 -24.50
C ALA A 342 5.90 -12.12 -25.70
N LEU A 343 5.38 -10.91 -25.97
CA LEU A 343 5.89 -10.04 -27.05
C LEU A 343 7.30 -9.50 -26.77
N ILE A 344 7.59 -9.16 -25.51
CA ILE A 344 8.93 -8.67 -25.09
C ILE A 344 9.96 -9.80 -25.22
N GLU A 345 9.62 -11.02 -24.82
CA GLU A 345 10.49 -12.19 -24.97
C GLU A 345 10.78 -12.48 -26.45
N THR A 346 9.79 -12.39 -27.33
CA THR A 346 10.02 -12.57 -28.78
C THR A 346 10.88 -11.48 -29.43
N SER A 347 10.86 -10.25 -28.89
CA SER A 347 11.61 -9.12 -29.45
C SER A 347 13.06 -9.06 -28.97
N SER A 348 13.44 -9.88 -27.98
CA SER A 348 14.81 -9.95 -27.45
C SER A 348 15.69 -10.93 -28.22
N TYR A 349 15.14 -11.61 -29.24
CA TYR A 349 15.82 -12.56 -30.14
C TYR A 349 15.94 -12.06 -31.60
N THR A 350 15.71 -10.77 -31.85
CA THR A 350 15.91 -10.08 -33.13
C THR A 350 16.77 -8.86 -32.93
#